data_AF-A0A6B3B1L4-F1
#
_entry.id   AF-A0A6B3B1L4-F1
#
_cell.length_a   1.000
_cell.length_b   1.000
_cell.length_c   1.000
_cell.angle_alpha   90.00
_cell.angle_beta   90.00
_cell.angle_gamma   90.00
#
_symmetry.space_group_name_H-M   'P 1'
#
loop_
_entity.id
_entity.type
_entity.pdbx_description
1 polymer ?
#
loop_
_entity_poly.entity_id
_entity_poly.type
_entity_poly.pdbx_seq_one_letter_code
_entity_poly.pdbx_strand_id
1 'polypeptide(L)' 'GRAALRLALVYARRGELAEGQRWADRAAALGPEAVTERATRLRDALRQELSA' A
#
# COMPACT_ATOMS: atom_id res chain seq x y z
N GLY A 1 3.09 10.05 -4.06
CA GLY A 1 1.92 9.46 -3.36
C GLY A 1 0.95 8.73 -4.27
N ARG A 2 0.08 9.45 -5.00
CA ARG A 2 -1.09 8.87 -5.69
C ARG A 2 -0.78 7.74 -6.70
N ALA A 3 0.27 7.87 -7.51
CA ALA A 3 0.67 6.82 -8.45
C ALA A 3 1.14 5.54 -7.72
N ALA A 4 1.94 5.70 -6.66
CA ALA A 4 2.36 4.57 -5.82
C ALA A 4 1.16 3.90 -5.13
N LEU A 5 0.16 4.66 -4.66
CA LEU A 5 -1.05 4.08 -4.08
C LEU A 5 -1.83 3.24 -5.11
N ARG A 6 -1.89 3.69 -6.37
CA ARG A 6 -2.53 2.92 -7.45
C ARG A 6 -1.79 1.61 -7.73
N LEU A 7 -0.45 1.64 -7.78
CA LEU A 7 0.36 0.44 -7.93
C LEU A 7 0.12 -0.53 -6.78
N ALA A 8 0.14 -0.05 -5.53
CA ALA A 8 -0.14 -0.86 -4.35
C ALA A 8 -1.47 -1.63 -4.48
N LEU A 9 -2.53 -0.95 -4.91
CA LEU A 9 -3.84 -1.57 -5.12
C LEU A 9 -3.88 -2.58 -6.27
N VAL A 10 -3.10 -2.36 -7.34
CA VAL A 10 -3.00 -3.32 -8.45
C VAL A 10 -2.35 -4.62 -7.98
N TYR A 11 -1.22 -4.53 -7.28
CA TYR A 11 -0.52 -5.70 -6.75
C TYR A 11 -1.33 -6.43 -5.67
N ALA A 12 -1.97 -5.70 -4.76
CA ALA A 12 -2.85 -6.29 -3.75
C ALA A 12 -3.96 -7.15 -4.37
N ARG A 13 -4.62 -6.65 -5.44
CA ARG A 13 -5.67 -7.41 -6.15
C ARG A 13 -5.15 -8.65 -6.88
N ARG A 14 -3.85 -8.71 -7.19
CA ARG A 14 -3.20 -9.87 -7.81
C ARG A 14 -2.73 -10.91 -6.78
N GLY A 15 -2.90 -10.64 -5.49
CA GLY A 15 -2.32 -11.47 -4.42
C GLY A 15 -0.81 -11.26 -4.25
N GLU A 16 -0.21 -10.28 -4.94
CA GLU A 16 1.20 -9.92 -4.82
C GLU A 16 1.40 -9.02 -3.59
N LEU A 17 1.13 -9.57 -2.40
CA LEU A 17 0.97 -8.82 -1.15
C LEU A 17 2.23 -8.06 -0.75
N ALA A 18 3.41 -8.68 -0.87
CA ALA A 18 4.69 -8.05 -0.54
C ALA A 18 4.97 -6.82 -1.42
N GLU A 19 4.70 -6.93 -2.72
CA GLU A 19 4.92 -5.83 -3.66
C GLU A 19 3.89 -4.72 -3.45
N GLY A 20 2.63 -5.09 -3.18
CA GLY A 20 1.59 -4.17 -2.73
C GLY A 20 2.00 -3.37 -1.50
N GLN A 21 2.64 -4.03 -0.53
CA GLN A 21 3.11 -3.40 0.70
C GLN A 21 4.23 -2.38 0.43
N ARG A 22 5.23 -2.73 -0.39
CA ARG A 22 6.31 -1.79 -0.77
C ARG A 22 5.77 -0.52 -1.42
N TRP A 23 4.79 -0.65 -2.32
CA TRP A 23 4.18 0.49 -2.98
C TRP A 23 3.30 1.32 -2.03
N ALA A 24 2.64 0.68 -1.07
CA ALA A 24 1.88 1.38 -0.03
C ALA A 24 2.82 2.19 0.89
N ASP A 25 3.94 1.64 1.33
CA ASP A 25 4.97 2.38 2.08
C ASP A 25 5.49 3.60 1.30
N ARG A 26 5.79 3.42 0.01
CA ARG A 26 6.23 4.52 -0.85
C ARG A 26 5.13 5.57 -1.08
N ALA A 27 3.87 5.17 -1.11
CA ALA A 27 2.74 6.08 -1.21
C ALA A 27 2.55 6.90 0.07
N ALA A 28 2.76 6.29 1.24
CA ALA A 28 2.72 6.94 2.54
C ALA A 28 3.83 7.97 2.71
N ALA A 29 5.06 7.63 2.30
CA ALA A 29 6.22 8.50 2.41
C ALA A 29 6.17 9.72 1.45
N LEU A 30 5.55 9.59 0.28
CA LEU A 30 5.59 10.61 -0.78
C LEU A 30 4.21 11.25 -1.05
N GLY A 31 3.19 10.92 -0.28
CA GLY A 31 1.82 11.37 -0.48
C GLY A 31 1.50 12.64 0.31
N PRO A 32 0.55 13.47 -0.15
CA PRO A 32 -0.13 14.38 0.76
C PRO A 32 -0.90 13.56 1.81
N GLU A 33 -1.22 14.17 2.94
CA GLU A 33 -1.81 13.52 4.13
C GLU A 33 -2.97 12.56 3.81
N ALA A 34 -3.93 12.99 2.96
CA ALA A 34 -5.08 12.17 2.56
C ALA A 34 -4.72 10.87 1.80
N VAL A 35 -3.55 10.84 1.15
CA VAL A 35 -2.98 9.65 0.49
C VAL A 35 -2.20 8.83 1.50
N THR A 36 -1.46 9.48 2.40
CA THR A 36 -0.68 8.82 3.43
C THR A 36 -1.56 8.00 4.35
N GLU A 37 -2.67 8.55 4.84
CA GLU A 37 -3.61 7.83 5.70
C GLU A 37 -4.16 6.56 5.03
N ARG A 38 -4.59 6.68 3.77
CA ARG A 38 -5.07 5.53 2.97
C ARG A 38 -3.98 4.49 2.72
N ALA A 39 -2.78 4.94 2.41
CA ALA A 39 -1.64 4.06 2.15
C ALA A 39 -1.20 3.29 3.40
N THR A 40 -1.20 3.94 4.56
CA THR A 40 -0.91 3.31 5.86
C THR A 40 -1.94 2.23 6.17
N ARG A 41 -3.24 2.54 6.04
CA ARG A 41 -4.32 1.55 6.25
C ARG A 41 -4.19 0.33 5.33
N LEU A 42 -3.90 0.56 4.05
CA LEU A 42 -3.67 -0.53 3.09
C LEU A 42 -2.45 -1.38 3.48
N ARG A 43 -1.33 -0.74 3.81
CA ARG A 43 -0.09 -1.42 4.19
C ARG A 43 -0.29 -2.31 5.42
N ASP A 44 -1.02 -1.82 6.41
CA ASP A 44 -1.23 -2.56 7.65
C ASP A 44 -2.14 -3.78 7.42
N ALA A 45 -3.18 -3.65 6.59
CA ALA A 45 -3.97 -4.80 6.14
C ALA A 45 -3.10 -5.82 5.38
N LEU A 46 -2.28 -5.37 4.42
CA LEU A 46 -1.36 -6.25 3.70
C LEU A 46 -0.35 -6.95 4.61
N ARG A 47 0.11 -6.27 5.67
CA ARG A 47 1.01 -6.88 6.66
C ARG A 47 0.33 -8.01 7.42
N GLN A 48 -0.91 -7.79 7.83
CA GLN A 48 -1.70 -8.79 8.55
C GLN A 48 -1.89 -10.05 7.69
N GLU A 49 -2.26 -9.88 6.42
CA GLU A 49 -2.44 -10.99 5.47
C GLU A 49 -1.12 -11.75 5.19
N LEU A 50 0.02 -11.05 5.12
CA LEU A 50 1.34 -11.69 4.95
C LEU A 50 1.78 -12.50 6.18
N SER A 51 1.26 -12.15 7.36
CA SER A 51 1.60 -12.79 8.62
C SER A 51 0.61 -13.87 9.07
N ALA A 52 -0.48 -14.06 8.32
CA ALA A 52 -1.50 -15.08 8.56
C ALA A 52 -1.06 -16.45 8.02
#